data_AF-A0A1G5JG11-F1
#
_entry.id   AF-A0A1G5JG11-F1
#
_cell.length_a   1.000
_cell.length_b   1.000
_cell.length_c   1.000
_cell.angle_alpha   90.00
_cell.angle_beta   90.00
_cell.angle_gamma   90.00
#
_symmetry.space_group_name_H-M   'P 1'
#
loop_
_entity.id
_entity.type
_entity.pdbx_description
1 polymer ?
#
loop_
_entity_poly.entity_id
_entity_poly.type
_entity_poly.pdbx_seq_one_letter_code
_entity_poly.pdbx_strand_id
1 'polypeptide(L)'
;MTPERFEKLKAILTSRQMDLTVVMENVHKPHNLAAVARSCDAVGVFETHAISEMQDVVLRPKAASGSRKWVGVKRHGSVDEAYAHLRSKGLRILCAHFDERAVDFRSVDFTQPTAIVVGAELDGITEEAVEKADGSVIVPMLGMVKSLNVSVATALILYEAQRQRLAKGMYEERAMDDETYRTLLFEWGYPRLVPYYKKQGKPYPPMDDEGYLILEESKGGGSPLP
;
A
#
# COMPACT_ATOMS: atom_id res chain seq x y z
N MET A 1 -15.69 -19.35 -1.66
CA MET A 1 -14.30 -19.19 -2.12
C MET A 1 -13.82 -20.55 -2.62
N THR A 2 -12.92 -20.62 -3.61
CA THR A 2 -12.31 -21.91 -4.01
C THR A 2 -10.98 -22.10 -3.27
N PRO A 3 -10.52 -23.34 -3.03
CA PRO A 3 -9.22 -23.59 -2.38
C PRO A 3 -8.04 -22.91 -3.11
N GLU A 4 -8.04 -22.93 -4.45
CA GLU A 4 -7.03 -22.23 -5.27
C GLU A 4 -6.99 -20.72 -5.01
N ARG A 5 -8.18 -20.10 -4.88
CA ARG A 5 -8.28 -18.68 -4.54
C ARG A 5 -7.82 -18.43 -3.11
N PHE A 6 -8.13 -19.34 -2.18
CA PHE A 6 -7.70 -19.24 -0.80
C PHE A 6 -6.16 -19.25 -0.69
N GLU A 7 -5.49 -20.22 -1.30
CA GLU A 7 -4.02 -20.29 -1.33
C GLU A 7 -3.40 -19.05 -1.99
N LYS A 8 -4.00 -18.56 -3.08
CA LYS A 8 -3.55 -17.31 -3.71
C LYS A 8 -3.67 -16.11 -2.77
N LEU A 9 -4.76 -15.98 -2.02
CA LEU A 9 -4.93 -14.90 -1.06
C LEU A 9 -3.93 -15.01 0.09
N LYS A 10 -3.68 -16.22 0.60
CA LYS A 10 -2.66 -16.48 1.62
C LYS A 10 -1.28 -16.04 1.13
N ALA A 11 -0.88 -16.45 -0.08
CA ALA A 11 0.41 -16.06 -0.66
C ALA A 11 0.55 -14.53 -0.81
N ILE A 12 -0.50 -13.85 -1.31
CA ILE A 12 -0.50 -12.38 -1.46
C ILE A 12 -0.38 -11.68 -0.09
N LEU A 13 -1.10 -12.16 0.92
CA LEU A 13 -1.07 -11.58 2.27
C LEU A 13 0.27 -11.82 2.95
N THR A 14 0.88 -13.00 2.77
CA THR A 14 2.24 -13.31 3.24
C THR A 14 3.25 -12.35 2.65
N SER A 15 3.14 -12.05 1.34
CA SER A 15 4.09 -11.18 0.65
C SER A 15 3.88 -9.68 0.93
N ARG A 16 2.95 -9.28 1.81
CA ARG A 16 2.73 -7.85 2.11
C ARG A 16 3.83 -7.28 2.99
N GLN A 17 4.37 -6.14 2.55
CA GLN A 17 5.39 -5.35 3.23
C GLN A 17 4.69 -4.25 4.03
N MET A 18 4.71 -4.38 5.36
CA MET A 18 4.03 -3.46 6.29
C MET A 18 4.84 -2.18 6.55
N ASP A 19 6.12 -2.21 6.21
CA ASP A 19 7.16 -1.23 6.47
C ASP A 19 7.69 -0.56 5.18
N LEU A 20 7.02 -0.78 4.05
CA LEU A 20 7.28 -0.09 2.79
C LEU A 20 5.98 0.58 2.33
N THR A 21 6.02 1.90 2.10
CA THR A 21 4.83 2.64 1.65
C THR A 21 5.18 3.81 0.73
N VAL A 22 4.15 4.34 0.07
CA VAL A 22 4.22 5.52 -0.80
C VAL A 22 3.29 6.59 -0.27
N VAL A 23 3.77 7.82 -0.20
CA VAL A 23 3.00 9.02 0.12
C VAL A 23 2.84 9.85 -1.15
N MET A 24 1.60 10.00 -1.62
CA MET A 24 1.27 10.83 -2.77
C MET A 24 0.89 12.22 -2.27
N GLU A 25 1.78 13.19 -2.43
CA GLU A 25 1.53 14.59 -2.08
C GLU A 25 1.02 15.34 -3.32
N ASN A 26 -0.22 15.81 -3.27
CA ASN A 26 -0.85 16.60 -4.33
C ASN A 26 -0.80 15.95 -5.74
N VAL A 27 -0.77 14.61 -5.81
CA VAL A 27 -0.89 13.89 -7.08
C VAL A 27 -2.35 13.91 -7.54
N HIS A 28 -2.67 14.75 -8.51
CA HIS A 28 -4.06 14.99 -8.90
C HIS A 28 -4.55 14.12 -10.06
N LYS A 29 -3.66 13.67 -10.95
CA LYS A 29 -4.10 12.96 -12.16
C LYS A 29 -4.56 11.53 -11.82
N PRO A 30 -5.83 11.17 -12.09
CA PRO A 30 -6.37 9.86 -11.72
C PRO A 30 -5.62 8.67 -12.33
N HIS A 31 -5.03 8.84 -13.52
CA HIS A 31 -4.23 7.78 -14.15
C HIS A 31 -2.90 7.53 -13.43
N ASN A 32 -2.25 8.57 -12.90
CA ASN A 32 -1.02 8.44 -12.14
C ASN A 32 -1.29 7.78 -10.78
N LEU A 33 -2.33 8.24 -10.06
CA LEU A 33 -2.77 7.61 -8.81
C LEU A 33 -3.05 6.11 -9.00
N ALA A 34 -3.75 5.75 -10.09
CA ALA A 34 -4.05 4.37 -10.40
C ALA A 34 -2.80 3.52 -10.75
N ALA A 35 -1.87 4.09 -11.53
CA ALA A 35 -0.63 3.42 -11.89
C ALA A 35 0.31 3.23 -10.68
N VAL A 36 0.36 4.22 -9.78
CA VAL A 36 1.07 4.12 -8.49
C VAL A 36 0.46 3.02 -7.63
N ALA A 37 -0.87 3.02 -7.45
CA ALA A 37 -1.56 1.99 -6.67
C ALA A 37 -1.34 0.58 -7.25
N ARG A 38 -1.30 0.44 -8.58
CA ARG A 38 -0.98 -0.83 -9.25
C ARG A 38 0.46 -1.27 -8.99
N SER A 39 1.41 -0.33 -9.00
CA SER A 39 2.82 -0.62 -8.69
C SER A 39 2.99 -1.03 -7.23
N CYS A 40 2.30 -0.35 -6.30
CA CYS A 40 2.25 -0.68 -4.88
C CYS A 40 1.73 -2.11 -4.65
N ASP A 41 0.61 -2.47 -5.26
CA ASP A 41 0.05 -3.83 -5.17
C ASP A 41 1.03 -4.89 -5.67
N ALA A 42 1.69 -4.62 -6.81
CA ALA A 42 2.63 -5.54 -7.46
C ALA A 42 3.90 -5.81 -6.63
N VAL A 43 4.38 -4.82 -5.87
CA VAL A 43 5.57 -4.99 -5.00
C VAL A 43 5.21 -5.33 -3.56
N GLY A 44 3.93 -5.51 -3.25
CA GLY A 44 3.47 -5.92 -1.93
C GLY A 44 3.31 -4.80 -0.91
N VAL A 45 3.27 -3.52 -1.30
CA VAL A 45 2.90 -2.42 -0.38
C VAL A 45 1.49 -2.66 0.17
N PHE A 46 1.35 -2.58 1.49
CA PHE A 46 0.09 -2.84 2.18
C PHE A 46 -0.91 -1.66 2.11
N GLU A 47 -0.42 -0.47 2.44
CA GLU A 47 -1.20 0.77 2.51
C GLU A 47 -0.38 1.89 1.86
N THR A 48 -1.05 2.78 1.14
CA THR A 48 -0.48 4.02 0.62
C THR A 48 -1.09 5.21 1.35
N HIS A 49 -0.42 6.36 1.26
CA HIS A 49 -0.85 7.59 1.88
C HIS A 49 -1.09 8.67 0.83
N ALA A 50 -2.03 9.57 1.12
CA ALA A 50 -2.30 10.73 0.29
C ALA A 50 -2.40 11.98 1.16
N ILE A 51 -1.69 13.03 0.75
CA ILE A 51 -1.82 14.38 1.27
C ILE A 51 -2.42 15.19 0.12
N SER A 52 -3.61 15.74 0.31
CA SER A 52 -4.24 16.56 -0.71
C SER A 52 -5.13 17.62 -0.09
N GLU A 53 -5.02 18.85 -0.60
CA GLU A 53 -5.94 19.94 -0.28
C GLU A 53 -7.34 19.70 -0.84
N MET A 54 -7.46 18.87 -1.89
CA MET A 54 -8.74 18.53 -2.51
C MET A 54 -9.34 17.28 -1.88
N GLN A 55 -10.59 17.38 -1.43
CA GLN A 55 -11.32 16.27 -0.79
C GLN A 55 -11.53 15.06 -1.73
N ASP A 56 -11.46 15.25 -3.05
CA ASP A 56 -11.82 14.26 -4.07
C ASP A 56 -10.62 13.54 -4.72
N VAL A 57 -9.69 13.00 -3.92
CA VAL A 57 -8.75 11.99 -4.42
C VAL A 57 -9.50 10.69 -4.70
N VAL A 58 -10.15 10.61 -5.87
CA VAL A 58 -10.93 9.44 -6.30
C VAL A 58 -10.08 8.57 -7.21
N LEU A 59 -9.55 7.47 -6.66
CA LEU A 59 -9.05 6.36 -7.46
C LEU A 59 -10.21 5.78 -8.30
N ARG A 60 -10.25 6.12 -9.60
CA ARG A 60 -11.30 5.68 -10.51
C ARG A 60 -11.17 4.15 -10.75
N PRO A 61 -12.25 3.36 -10.57
CA PRO A 61 -12.19 1.89 -10.62
C PRO A 61 -11.59 1.28 -11.90
N LYS A 62 -11.86 1.90 -13.07
CA LYS A 62 -11.35 1.42 -14.37
C LYS A 62 -9.86 1.64 -14.54
N ALA A 63 -9.31 2.72 -13.98
CA ALA A 63 -7.90 3.07 -14.15
C ALA A 63 -6.98 2.19 -13.29
N ALA A 64 -7.44 1.78 -12.11
CA ALA A 64 -6.65 0.99 -11.15
C ALA A 64 -6.68 -0.53 -11.40
N SER A 65 -7.34 -1.02 -12.47
CA SER A 65 -7.46 -2.46 -12.77
C SER A 65 -7.86 -3.36 -11.58
N GLY A 66 -8.59 -2.80 -10.59
CA GLY A 66 -8.98 -3.51 -9.38
C GLY A 66 -7.99 -3.48 -8.20
N SER A 67 -6.78 -2.89 -8.33
CA SER A 67 -5.77 -2.82 -7.26
C SER A 67 -6.23 -2.06 -6.02
N ARG A 68 -7.17 -1.11 -6.18
CA ARG A 68 -7.83 -0.40 -5.05
C ARG A 68 -8.48 -1.36 -4.04
N LYS A 69 -8.82 -2.59 -4.44
CA LYS A 69 -9.36 -3.60 -3.51
C LYS A 69 -8.31 -4.16 -2.55
N TRP A 70 -7.03 -4.04 -2.90
CA TRP A 70 -5.94 -4.77 -2.26
C TRP A 70 -4.87 -3.88 -1.61
N VAL A 71 -4.91 -2.57 -1.90
CA VAL A 71 -4.04 -1.55 -1.32
C VAL A 71 -4.90 -0.42 -0.76
N GLY A 72 -4.81 -0.21 0.55
CA GLY A 72 -5.50 0.88 1.23
C GLY A 72 -4.93 2.25 0.84
N VAL A 73 -5.74 3.30 0.94
CA VAL A 73 -5.26 4.68 0.85
C VAL A 73 -5.71 5.41 2.11
N LYS A 74 -4.75 5.73 2.98
CA LYS A 74 -4.97 6.57 4.15
C LYS A 74 -4.73 8.04 3.79
N ARG A 75 -5.75 8.86 3.97
CA ARG A 75 -5.67 10.30 3.73
C ARG A 75 -5.21 11.03 5.00
N HIS A 76 -4.43 12.08 4.81
CA HIS A 76 -3.97 13.00 5.85
C HIS A 76 -4.29 14.43 5.42
N GLY A 77 -4.59 15.29 6.38
CA GLY A 77 -4.91 16.70 6.16
C GLY A 77 -3.69 17.58 5.93
N SER A 78 -2.49 17.15 6.35
CA SER A 78 -1.25 17.91 6.17
C SER A 78 -0.01 17.00 6.09
N VAL A 79 1.12 17.59 5.69
CA VAL A 79 2.45 16.96 5.74
C VAL A 79 2.79 16.53 7.17
N ASP A 80 2.54 17.39 8.15
CA ASP A 80 2.81 17.10 9.57
C ASP A 80 2.04 15.88 10.07
N GLU A 81 0.73 15.80 9.78
CA GLU A 81 -0.09 14.66 10.19
C GLU A 81 0.41 13.37 9.56
N ALA A 82 0.71 13.41 8.25
CA ALA A 82 1.21 12.26 7.52
C ALA A 82 2.56 11.79 8.08
N TYR A 83 3.50 12.71 8.28
CA TYR A 83 4.86 12.38 8.70
C TYR A 83 4.89 11.92 10.16
N ALA A 84 4.08 12.52 11.03
CA ALA A 84 3.92 12.05 12.40
C ALA A 84 3.36 10.62 12.45
N HIS A 85 2.33 10.33 11.64
CA HIS A 85 1.77 8.98 11.52
C HIS A 85 2.82 7.97 11.04
N LEU A 86 3.59 8.30 9.99
CA LEU A 86 4.61 7.41 9.44
C LEU A 86 5.76 7.16 10.43
N ARG A 87 6.25 8.22 11.08
CA ARG A 87 7.30 8.12 12.11
C ARG A 87 6.84 7.32 13.32
N SER A 88 5.57 7.42 13.72
CA SER A 88 5.01 6.57 14.78
C SER A 88 5.04 5.07 14.47
N LYS A 89 5.09 4.71 13.17
CA LYS A 89 5.29 3.34 12.67
C LYS A 89 6.76 2.97 12.47
N GLY A 90 7.70 3.83 12.86
CA GLY A 90 9.14 3.62 12.69
C GLY A 90 9.65 3.77 11.25
N LEU A 91 8.85 4.36 10.35
CA LEU A 91 9.25 4.59 8.97
C LEU A 91 10.13 5.85 8.87
N ARG A 92 11.27 5.72 8.19
CA ARG A 92 11.95 6.92 7.65
C ARG A 92 11.23 7.40 6.40
N ILE A 93 11.37 8.67 6.09
CA ILE A 93 10.64 9.35 5.01
C ILE A 93 11.66 9.88 3.99
N LEU A 94 11.55 9.40 2.75
CA LEU A 94 12.42 9.80 1.64
C LEU A 94 11.62 10.47 0.54
N CYS A 95 12.02 11.66 0.12
CA CYS A 95 11.40 12.37 -0.99
C CYS A 95 12.01 11.96 -2.33
N ALA A 96 11.19 11.57 -3.30
CA ALA A 96 11.63 11.40 -4.69
C ALA A 96 11.74 12.77 -5.37
N HIS A 97 12.71 13.55 -4.94
CA HIS A 97 12.92 14.96 -5.28
C HIS A 97 14.40 15.23 -5.55
N PHE A 98 14.67 16.23 -6.40
CA PHE A 98 16.01 16.71 -6.64
C PHE A 98 16.32 17.89 -5.71
N ASP A 99 17.17 17.65 -4.71
CA ASP A 99 17.78 18.69 -3.86
C ASP A 99 19.28 18.38 -3.67
N GLU A 100 19.99 19.23 -2.93
CA GLU A 100 21.43 19.04 -2.63
C GLU A 100 21.73 17.77 -1.80
N ARG A 101 20.71 17.21 -1.14
CA ARG A 101 20.81 16.00 -0.31
C ARG A 101 20.46 14.73 -1.10
N ALA A 102 20.03 14.87 -2.36
CA ALA A 102 19.52 13.77 -3.14
C ALA A 102 20.62 12.78 -3.53
N VAL A 103 20.39 11.50 -3.23
CA VAL A 103 21.27 10.40 -3.62
C VAL A 103 20.64 9.56 -4.73
N ASP A 104 21.45 8.83 -5.52
CA ASP A 104 20.91 7.84 -6.46
C ASP A 104 20.04 6.85 -5.68
N PHE A 105 18.78 6.68 -6.09
CA PHE A 105 17.83 5.79 -5.43
C PHE A 105 18.38 4.37 -5.24
N ARG A 106 19.26 3.88 -6.12
CA ARG A 106 19.86 2.54 -6.03
C ARG A 106 20.86 2.38 -4.88
N SER A 107 21.36 3.49 -4.34
CA SER A 107 22.30 3.49 -3.20
C SER A 107 21.61 3.35 -1.84
N VAL A 108 20.28 3.48 -1.81
CA VAL A 108 19.48 3.41 -0.59
C VAL A 108 19.16 1.96 -0.24
N ASP A 109 19.32 1.60 1.04
CA ASP A 109 18.86 0.31 1.58
C ASP A 109 17.36 0.36 1.89
N PHE A 110 16.50 -0.05 0.94
CA PHE A 110 15.05 -0.13 1.09
C PHE A 110 14.56 -1.36 1.87
N THR A 111 15.46 -2.19 2.39
CA THR A 111 15.09 -3.25 3.34
C THR A 111 14.82 -2.70 4.73
N GLN A 112 15.20 -1.44 4.99
CA GLN A 112 14.79 -0.70 6.18
C GLN A 112 13.36 -0.15 6.03
N PRO A 113 12.62 0.04 7.14
CA PRO A 113 11.31 0.69 7.13
C PRO A 113 11.34 2.06 6.43
N THR A 114 10.64 2.19 5.30
CA THR A 114 10.75 3.34 4.40
C THR A 114 9.41 3.77 3.82
N ALA A 115 9.11 5.07 3.93
CA ALA A 115 8.05 5.75 3.20
C ALA A 115 8.67 6.59 2.07
N ILE A 116 8.18 6.43 0.84
CA ILE A 116 8.64 7.19 -0.33
C ILE A 116 7.60 8.24 -0.67
N VAL A 117 7.98 9.51 -0.61
CA VAL A 117 7.11 10.64 -0.94
C VAL A 117 7.28 10.98 -2.41
N VAL A 118 6.17 11.12 -3.12
CA VAL A 118 6.11 11.48 -4.54
C VAL A 118 5.12 12.62 -4.73
N GLY A 119 5.49 13.59 -5.56
CA GLY A 119 4.79 14.87 -5.69
C GLY A 119 3.95 15.05 -6.96
N ALA A 120 3.33 16.21 -7.07
CA ALA A 120 2.53 16.66 -8.20
C ALA A 120 3.35 16.73 -9.51
N GLU A 121 2.70 16.59 -10.66
CA GLU A 121 3.41 16.50 -11.94
C GLU A 121 4.10 17.79 -12.39
N LEU A 122 3.64 18.95 -11.93
CA LEU A 122 4.19 20.27 -12.28
C LEU A 122 5.02 20.85 -11.14
N ASP A 123 4.43 20.86 -9.95
CA ASP A 123 4.99 21.55 -8.79
C ASP A 123 5.90 20.63 -7.94
N GLY A 124 5.88 19.31 -8.21
CA GLY A 124 6.68 18.35 -7.47
C GLY A 124 6.20 18.19 -6.02
N ILE A 125 7.16 18.01 -5.12
CA ILE A 125 6.95 17.85 -3.67
C ILE A 125 7.12 19.25 -3.06
N THR A 126 6.29 19.61 -2.08
CA THR A 126 6.39 20.92 -1.43
C THR A 126 7.72 21.08 -0.68
N GLU A 127 8.22 22.31 -0.57
CA GLU A 127 9.44 22.59 0.22
C GLU A 127 9.28 22.12 1.68
N GLU A 128 8.09 22.31 2.26
CA GLU A 128 7.74 21.83 3.60
C GLU A 128 7.97 20.31 3.74
N ALA A 129 7.47 19.52 2.78
CA ALA A 129 7.64 18.07 2.78
C ALA A 129 9.11 17.67 2.60
N VAL A 130 9.85 18.33 1.71
CA VAL A 130 11.29 18.06 1.49
C VAL A 130 12.11 18.38 2.75
N GLU A 131 11.86 19.50 3.42
CA GLU A 131 12.56 19.91 4.63
C GLU A 131 12.34 18.96 5.80
N LYS A 132 11.09 18.47 5.97
CA LYS A 132 10.72 17.57 7.07
C LYS A 132 11.06 16.09 6.82
N ALA A 133 11.49 15.74 5.61
CA ALA A 133 11.90 14.39 5.25
C ALA A 133 13.32 14.06 5.76
N ASP A 134 13.60 12.76 5.92
CA ASP A 134 14.90 12.27 6.38
C ASP A 134 15.96 12.30 5.28
N GLY A 135 15.54 12.47 4.02
CA GLY A 135 16.44 12.62 2.88
C GLY A 135 15.68 12.61 1.55
N SER A 136 16.45 12.73 0.47
CA SER A 136 15.92 12.76 -0.90
C SER A 136 16.60 11.71 -1.76
N VAL A 137 15.86 11.17 -2.74
CA VAL A 137 16.36 10.23 -3.73
C VAL A 137 16.06 10.73 -5.13
N ILE A 138 16.99 10.50 -6.05
CA ILE A 138 16.83 10.82 -7.46
C ILE A 138 17.01 9.58 -8.34
N VAL A 139 16.23 9.52 -9.41
CA VAL A 139 16.48 8.63 -10.54
C VAL A 139 17.39 9.37 -11.53
N PRO A 140 18.63 8.91 -11.77
CA PRO A 140 19.56 9.61 -12.65
C PRO A 140 19.02 9.76 -14.07
N MET A 141 19.06 10.97 -14.61
CA MET A 141 18.60 11.32 -15.95
C MET A 141 19.82 11.53 -16.86
N LEU A 142 19.91 10.78 -17.95
CA LEU A 142 21.01 10.86 -18.92
C LEU A 142 20.62 11.57 -20.23
N GLY A 143 19.44 12.17 -20.27
CA GLY A 143 18.88 12.83 -21.46
C GLY A 143 18.48 14.28 -21.20
N MET A 144 17.76 14.88 -22.14
CA MET A 144 17.38 16.30 -22.09
C MET A 144 16.20 16.60 -21.14
N VAL A 145 15.41 15.58 -20.78
CA VAL A 145 14.25 15.77 -19.89
C VAL A 145 14.69 15.83 -18.43
N LYS A 146 14.04 16.69 -17.65
CA LYS A 146 14.40 16.94 -16.24
C LYS A 146 13.89 15.87 -15.26
N SER A 147 12.82 15.18 -15.63
CA SER A 147 12.17 14.20 -14.77
C SER A 147 11.38 13.17 -15.59
N LEU A 148 11.08 12.04 -14.94
CA LEU A 148 10.13 11.05 -15.44
C LEU A 148 8.71 11.39 -14.99
N ASN A 149 7.72 10.73 -15.61
CA ASN A 149 6.36 10.71 -15.07
C ASN A 149 6.38 10.13 -13.63
N VAL A 150 5.61 10.73 -12.72
CA VAL A 150 5.57 10.35 -11.29
C VAL A 150 5.31 8.85 -11.08
N SER A 151 4.40 8.25 -11.85
CA SER A 151 4.11 6.81 -11.73
C SER A 151 5.27 5.94 -12.19
N VAL A 152 6.04 6.37 -13.19
CA VAL A 152 7.23 5.68 -13.69
C VAL A 152 8.36 5.77 -12.67
N ALA A 153 8.62 6.97 -12.13
CA ALA A 153 9.62 7.16 -11.08
C ALA A 153 9.28 6.32 -9.84
N THR A 154 8.00 6.34 -9.41
CA THR A 154 7.52 5.52 -8.29
C THR A 154 7.77 4.04 -8.55
N ALA A 155 7.40 3.53 -9.73
CA ALA A 155 7.61 2.13 -10.08
C ALA A 155 9.10 1.76 -10.06
N LEU A 156 9.99 2.58 -10.62
CA LEU A 156 11.43 2.30 -10.60
C LEU A 156 11.99 2.16 -9.18
N ILE A 157 11.64 3.10 -8.30
CA ILE A 157 12.10 3.07 -6.91
C ILE A 157 11.52 1.84 -6.19
N LEU A 158 10.22 1.57 -6.37
CA LEU A 158 9.56 0.42 -5.76
C LEU A 158 10.11 -0.93 -6.24
N TYR A 159 10.47 -1.06 -7.51
CA TYR A 159 11.06 -2.31 -8.03
C TYR A 159 12.51 -2.50 -7.57
N GLU A 160 13.26 -1.44 -7.31
CA GLU A 160 14.55 -1.56 -6.62
C GLU A 160 14.35 -2.00 -5.17
N ALA A 161 13.38 -1.42 -4.46
CA ALA A 161 13.02 -1.89 -3.12
C ALA A 161 12.60 -3.36 -3.11
N GLN A 162 11.78 -3.77 -4.07
CA GLN A 162 11.37 -5.16 -4.24
C GLN A 162 12.58 -6.06 -4.49
N ARG A 163 13.50 -5.68 -5.38
CA ARG A 163 14.72 -6.44 -5.66
C ARG A 163 15.54 -6.69 -4.40
N GLN A 164 15.76 -5.64 -3.59
CA GLN A 164 16.51 -5.75 -2.34
C GLN A 164 15.80 -6.63 -1.30
N ARG A 165 14.48 -6.46 -1.15
CA ARG A 165 13.66 -7.23 -0.20
C ARG A 165 13.53 -8.71 -0.59
N LEU A 166 13.40 -9.01 -1.88
CA LEU A 166 13.46 -10.38 -2.42
C LEU A 166 14.82 -11.02 -2.11
N ALA A 167 15.92 -10.30 -2.33
CA ALA A 167 17.26 -10.82 -2.03
C ALA A 167 17.48 -11.12 -0.55
N LYS A 168 16.70 -10.52 0.36
CA LYS A 168 16.70 -10.80 1.81
C LYS A 168 15.61 -11.78 2.26
N GLY A 169 14.84 -12.37 1.35
CA GLY A 169 13.74 -13.28 1.69
C GLY A 169 12.54 -12.62 2.39
N MET A 170 12.42 -11.29 2.38
CA MET A 170 11.39 -10.56 3.14
C MET A 170 9.95 -10.76 2.61
N TYR A 171 9.79 -11.47 1.50
CA TYR A 171 8.49 -11.84 0.93
C TYR A 171 8.07 -13.29 1.27
N GLU A 172 8.94 -14.06 1.92
CA GLU A 172 8.72 -15.47 2.25
C GLU A 172 7.97 -15.64 3.58
N GLU A 173 8.13 -14.68 4.50
CA GLU A 173 7.49 -14.68 5.81
C GLU A 173 6.51 -13.52 5.97
N ARG A 174 5.40 -13.80 6.65
CA ARG A 174 4.33 -12.82 6.87
C ARG A 174 4.75 -11.82 7.95
N ALA A 175 4.97 -10.57 7.55
CA ALA A 175 5.26 -9.45 8.46
C ALA A 175 4.02 -8.94 9.25
N MET A 176 2.82 -9.24 8.77
CA MET A 176 1.56 -8.81 9.37
C MET A 176 1.18 -9.67 10.59
N ASP A 177 0.55 -9.04 11.59
CA ASP A 177 0.02 -9.73 12.77
C ASP A 177 -1.17 -10.65 12.45
N ASP A 178 -1.45 -11.60 13.34
CA ASP A 178 -2.50 -12.62 13.15
C ASP A 178 -3.91 -12.03 13.03
N GLU A 179 -4.22 -10.98 13.78
CA GLU A 179 -5.55 -10.38 13.79
C GLU A 179 -5.84 -9.68 12.46
N THR A 180 -4.91 -8.83 12.01
CA THR A 180 -5.00 -8.16 10.70
C THR A 180 -5.04 -9.18 9.56
N TYR A 181 -4.21 -10.23 9.63
CA TYR A 181 -4.17 -11.29 8.62
C TYR A 181 -5.51 -12.01 8.49
N ARG A 182 -6.08 -12.48 9.60
CA ARG A 182 -7.35 -13.20 9.61
C ARG A 182 -8.50 -12.31 9.13
N THR A 183 -8.51 -11.06 9.56
CA THR A 183 -9.49 -10.05 9.16
C THR A 183 -9.48 -9.88 7.64
N LEU A 184 -8.30 -9.61 7.05
CA LEU A 184 -8.18 -9.38 5.61
C LEU A 184 -8.44 -10.64 4.80
N LEU A 185 -7.98 -11.80 5.26
CA LEU A 185 -8.24 -13.08 4.59
C LEU A 185 -9.75 -13.34 4.48
N PHE A 186 -10.51 -13.04 5.54
CA PHE A 186 -11.97 -13.08 5.50
C PHE A 186 -12.57 -12.04 4.58
N GLU A 187 -12.18 -10.76 4.71
CA GLU A 187 -12.74 -9.69 3.89
C GLU A 187 -12.50 -9.91 2.39
N TRP A 188 -11.36 -10.48 2.02
CA TRP A 188 -10.96 -10.75 0.64
C TRP A 188 -11.53 -12.06 0.09
N GLY A 189 -11.69 -13.06 0.97
CA GLY A 189 -12.24 -14.36 0.64
C GLY A 189 -13.77 -14.37 0.52
N TYR A 190 -14.45 -13.66 1.42
CA TYR A 190 -15.91 -13.61 1.55
C TYR A 190 -16.47 -12.16 1.56
N PRO A 191 -16.16 -11.33 0.56
CA PRO A 191 -16.53 -9.90 0.57
C PRO A 191 -18.04 -9.66 0.66
N ARG A 192 -18.89 -10.61 0.21
CA ARG A 192 -20.35 -10.51 0.31
C ARG A 192 -20.87 -10.64 1.75
N LEU A 193 -20.14 -11.32 2.63
CA LEU A 193 -20.53 -11.54 4.02
C LEU A 193 -20.03 -10.43 4.96
N VAL A 194 -19.03 -9.64 4.55
CA VAL A 194 -18.46 -8.56 5.36
C VAL A 194 -19.52 -7.59 5.89
N PRO A 195 -20.46 -7.05 5.07
CA PRO A 195 -21.45 -6.12 5.59
C PRO A 195 -22.38 -6.73 6.64
N TYR A 196 -22.69 -8.02 6.51
CA TYR A 196 -23.52 -8.75 7.47
C TYR A 196 -22.85 -8.83 8.84
N TYR A 197 -21.61 -9.28 8.89
CA TYR A 197 -20.86 -9.41 10.16
C TYR A 197 -20.57 -8.05 10.80
N LYS A 198 -20.17 -7.04 10.00
CA LYS A 198 -19.95 -5.67 10.50
C LYS A 198 -21.23 -5.08 11.09
N LYS A 199 -22.39 -5.26 10.44
CA LYS A 199 -23.68 -4.76 10.95
C LYS A 199 -24.10 -5.41 12.27
N GLN A 200 -23.76 -6.69 12.47
CA GLN A 200 -24.08 -7.41 13.71
C GLN A 200 -23.06 -7.22 14.83
N GLY A 201 -21.92 -6.56 14.57
CA GLY A 201 -20.82 -6.45 15.53
C GLY A 201 -20.22 -7.80 15.93
N LYS A 202 -20.36 -8.82 15.08
CA LYS A 202 -19.86 -10.18 15.33
C LYS A 202 -18.45 -10.35 14.76
N PRO A 203 -17.57 -11.14 15.43
CA PRO A 203 -16.30 -11.52 14.85
C PRO A 203 -16.51 -12.37 13.59
N TYR A 204 -15.51 -12.38 12.71
CA TYR A 204 -15.53 -13.25 11.54
C TYR A 204 -15.33 -14.72 11.94
N PRO A 205 -16.09 -15.65 11.34
CA PRO A 205 -15.94 -17.06 11.63
C PRO A 205 -14.58 -17.57 11.14
N PRO A 206 -14.02 -18.60 11.80
CA PRO A 206 -12.79 -19.23 11.35
C PRO A 206 -12.98 -19.95 10.01
N MET A 207 -11.87 -20.22 9.34
CA MET A 207 -11.81 -21.02 8.12
C MET A 207 -11.02 -22.31 8.36
N ASP A 208 -11.36 -23.36 7.63
CA ASP A 208 -10.53 -24.56 7.54
C ASP A 208 -9.33 -24.36 6.59
N ASP A 209 -8.52 -25.41 6.43
CA ASP A 209 -7.30 -25.40 5.59
C ASP A 209 -7.60 -25.27 4.09
N GLU A 210 -8.84 -25.50 3.66
CA GLU A 210 -9.29 -25.32 2.28
C GLU A 210 -9.98 -23.96 2.06
N GLY A 211 -10.14 -23.17 3.13
CA GLY A 211 -10.71 -21.84 3.11
C GLY A 211 -12.23 -21.81 3.20
N TYR A 212 -12.89 -22.89 3.62
CA TYR A 212 -14.32 -22.92 3.91
C TYR A 212 -14.59 -22.40 5.32
N LEU A 213 -15.74 -21.73 5.51
CA LEU A 213 -16.13 -21.20 6.81
C LEU A 213 -16.54 -22.33 7.75
N ILE A 214 -15.94 -22.36 8.94
CA ILE A 214 -16.36 -23.24 10.03
C ILE A 214 -17.48 -22.51 10.77
N LEU A 215 -18.71 -22.92 10.50
CA LEU A 215 -19.89 -22.41 11.20
C LEU A 215 -20.14 -23.31 12.41
N GLU A 216 -20.22 -22.73 13.61
CA GLU A 216 -20.72 -23.47 14.77
C GLU A 216 -22.16 -23.90 14.47
N GLU A 217 -22.47 -25.19 14.68
CA GLU A 217 -23.86 -25.66 14.65
C GLU A 217 -24.64 -24.90 15.73
N SER A 218 -25.47 -23.96 15.28
CA SER A 218 -26.46 -23.34 16.16
C SER A 218 -27.41 -24.43 16.62
N LYS A 219 -27.27 -24.85 17.89
CA LYS A 219 -28.36 -25.50 18.62
C LYS A 219 -29.55 -24.53 18.63
N GLY A 220 -30.44 -24.70 17.65
CA GLY A 220 -31.72 -23.99 17.58
C GLY A 220 -31.86 -23.11 16.34
N GLY A 221 -32.67 -23.61 15.40
CA GLY A 221 -33.39 -22.91 14.33
C GLY A 221 -33.02 -21.44 14.06
N GLY A 222 -32.08 -21.23 13.15
CA GLY A 222 -31.81 -19.93 12.54
C GLY A 222 -31.62 -20.10 11.04
N SER A 223 -32.36 -19.34 10.25
CA SER A 223 -32.39 -19.34 8.78
C SER A 223 -31.00 -19.51 8.14
N PRO A 224 -30.86 -20.25 7.01
CA PRO A 224 -29.58 -20.41 6.34
C PRO A 224 -29.03 -19.04 5.92
N LEU A 225 -27.70 -18.91 6.01
CA LEU A 225 -26.98 -17.75 5.49
C LEU A 225 -27.38 -17.49 4.03
N PRO A 226 -27.60 -16.23 3.63
CA PRO A 226 -28.02 -15.87 2.27
C PRO A 226 -26.93 -16.09 1.21
#